data_AF-A0A091DSS0-F1
#
_entry.id   AF-A0A091DSS0-F1
#
_cell.length_a   1.000
_cell.length_b   1.000
_cell.length_c   1.000
_cell.angle_alpha   90.00
_cell.angle_beta   90.00
_cell.angle_gamma   90.00
#
_symmetry.space_group_name_H-M   'P 1'
#
loop_
_entity.id
_entity.type
_entity.pdbx_description
1 polymer ?
#
loop_
_entity_poly.entity_id
_entity_poly.type
_entity_poly.pdbx_seq_one_letter_code
_entity_poly.pdbx_strand_id
1 'polypeptide(L)'
;MATPRLMEPYYFRRSRSLWTACLPWTASWLGSGHMTQDTIIRGSPLYTIKAFILAIDSSGVDTDLRTHMQGQAFSWSVFYHLQIVPGDPLDKSVIIWPLESQSAPQLAHEFMIKPCAGRA
;
A
#
# COMPACT_ATOMS: atom_id res chain seq x y z
N MET A 1 -4.43 29.32 -13.93
CA MET A 1 -5.08 28.07 -14.41
C MET A 1 -5.05 27.06 -13.27
N ALA A 2 -6.13 26.33 -13.01
CA ALA A 2 -6.14 25.31 -11.95
C ALA A 2 -5.42 24.04 -12.42
N THR A 3 -4.60 23.44 -11.55
CA THR A 3 -3.90 22.17 -11.83
C THR A 3 -4.58 21.07 -11.01
N PRO A 4 -5.53 20.31 -11.58
CA PRO A 4 -6.22 19.24 -10.86
C PRO A 4 -5.21 18.13 -10.51
N ARG A 5 -5.35 17.55 -9.31
CA ARG A 5 -4.53 16.43 -8.84
C ARG A 5 -5.44 15.30 -8.37
N LEU A 6 -5.02 14.06 -8.60
CA LEU A 6 -5.71 12.88 -8.08
C LEU A 6 -5.29 12.64 -6.63
N MET A 7 -6.17 12.02 -5.87
CA MET A 7 -5.92 11.59 -4.50
C MET A 7 -6.19 10.11 -4.35
N GLU A 8 -5.32 9.43 -3.62
CA GLU A 8 -5.45 8.01 -3.28
C GLU A 8 -5.72 7.81 -1.80
N PRO A 9 -6.55 6.81 -1.44
CA PRO A 9 -6.76 6.42 -0.06
C PRO A 9 -5.55 5.67 0.50
N TYR A 10 -5.09 6.14 1.66
CA TYR A 10 -4.10 5.48 2.49
C TYR A 10 -4.77 4.75 3.66
N TYR A 11 -4.35 3.52 3.87
CA TYR A 11 -4.80 2.67 4.95
C TYR A 11 -3.77 2.60 6.06
N PHE A 12 -4.26 2.76 7.30
CA PHE A 12 -3.52 2.40 8.49
C PHE A 12 -3.65 0.90 8.71
N ARG A 13 -2.53 0.20 8.67
CA ARG A 13 -2.45 -1.24 8.89
C ARG A 13 -1.76 -1.53 10.22
N ARG A 14 -2.34 -2.47 10.96
CA ARG A 14 -1.75 -3.04 12.16
C ARG A 14 -1.60 -4.54 11.99
N SER A 15 -0.38 -5.06 12.09
CA SER A 15 -0.10 -6.49 12.15
C SER A 15 0.34 -6.89 13.56
N ARG A 16 -0.03 -8.10 13.96
CA ARG A 16 0.43 -8.75 15.20
C ARG A 16 0.99 -10.12 14.89
N SER A 17 2.22 -10.38 15.33
CA SER A 17 2.87 -11.69 15.19
C SER A 17 4.16 -11.79 16.01
N LEU A 18 4.84 -12.94 15.90
CA LEU A 18 6.18 -13.15 16.46
C LEU A 18 7.24 -12.35 15.66
N TRP A 19 8.26 -11.85 16.37
CA TRP A 19 9.31 -10.98 15.81
C TRP A 19 10.05 -11.56 14.60
N THR A 20 10.43 -12.84 14.68
CA THR A 20 11.40 -13.46 13.76
C THR A 20 10.94 -13.51 12.31
N ALA A 21 9.64 -13.49 12.06
CA ALA A 21 9.10 -13.57 10.70
C ALA A 21 8.23 -12.37 10.30
N CYS A 22 7.90 -11.45 11.22
CA CYS A 22 7.17 -10.23 10.87
C CYS A 22 8.04 -9.19 10.16
N LEU A 23 9.27 -8.97 10.63
CA LEU A 23 10.16 -7.94 10.08
C LEU A 23 10.60 -8.20 8.63
N PRO A 24 11.08 -9.40 8.27
CA PRO A 24 11.49 -9.69 6.90
C PRO A 24 10.31 -9.64 5.94
N TRP A 25 9.15 -10.15 6.38
CA TRP A 25 7.89 -9.98 5.69
C TRP A 25 7.76 -8.46 5.44
N THR A 26 7.78 -7.59 6.46
CA THR A 26 7.42 -6.15 6.31
C THR A 26 8.28 -5.33 5.37
N ALA A 27 9.48 -5.78 5.03
CA ALA A 27 10.28 -5.15 3.98
C ALA A 27 9.75 -5.45 2.55
N SER A 28 9.01 -6.54 2.36
CA SER A 28 8.64 -7.08 1.04
C SER A 28 7.47 -6.38 0.34
N TRP A 29 6.47 -5.85 1.06
CA TRP A 29 5.35 -5.09 0.42
C TRP A 29 5.38 -3.61 0.76
N LEU A 30 6.38 -3.13 1.49
CA LEU A 30 6.52 -1.71 1.79
C LEU A 30 7.16 -0.95 0.61
N GLY A 31 6.82 -1.32 -0.63
CA GLY A 31 7.28 -0.63 -1.83
C GLY A 31 6.82 0.84 -1.87
N SER A 32 5.59 1.09 -1.39
CA SER A 32 4.96 2.43 -1.35
C SER A 32 4.52 2.85 0.06
N GLY A 33 4.79 2.02 1.07
CA GLY A 33 4.35 2.24 2.45
C GLY A 33 5.43 2.84 3.35
N HIS A 34 5.08 3.17 4.58
CA HIS A 34 6.05 3.55 5.61
C HIS A 34 5.69 2.94 6.97
N MET A 35 6.69 2.38 7.65
CA MET A 35 6.55 1.89 9.03
C MET A 35 6.53 3.06 9.99
N THR A 36 5.47 3.17 10.77
CA THR A 36 5.34 4.26 11.74
C THR A 36 5.82 3.85 13.13
N GLN A 37 5.51 2.61 13.54
CA GLN A 37 5.81 2.16 14.89
C GLN A 37 5.89 0.64 14.95
N ASP A 38 6.98 0.15 15.51
CA ASP A 38 7.21 -1.21 15.96
C ASP A 38 7.20 -1.23 17.50
N THR A 39 6.35 -2.05 18.10
CA THR A 39 6.25 -2.11 19.58
C THR A 39 5.87 -3.50 20.05
N ILE A 40 6.54 -3.93 21.12
CA ILE A 40 6.24 -5.19 21.82
C ILE A 40 4.95 -5.03 22.62
N ILE A 41 4.06 -6.02 22.56
CA ILE A 41 2.91 -6.06 23.45
C ILE A 41 3.40 -6.45 24.84
N ARG A 42 3.30 -5.53 25.80
CA ARG A 42 3.71 -5.81 27.19
C ARG A 42 2.94 -7.00 27.75
N GLY A 43 3.67 -8.01 28.24
CA GLY A 43 3.08 -9.24 28.80
C GLY A 43 2.74 -10.33 27.79
N SER A 44 3.12 -10.17 26.51
CA SER A 44 2.96 -11.18 25.47
C SER A 44 4.24 -11.30 24.64
N PRO A 45 4.56 -12.48 24.07
CA PRO A 45 5.67 -12.62 23.11
C PRO A 45 5.36 -12.00 21.74
N LEU A 46 4.17 -11.41 21.56
CA LEU A 46 3.71 -10.82 20.30
C LEU A 46 4.20 -9.37 20.12
N TYR A 47 4.53 -9.06 18.88
CA TYR A 47 4.89 -7.73 18.41
C TYR A 47 3.74 -7.13 17.64
N THR A 48 3.59 -5.81 17.74
CA THR A 48 2.65 -5.03 16.92
C THR A 48 3.44 -4.11 16.01
N ILE A 49 3.19 -4.21 14.70
CA ILE A 49 3.73 -3.29 13.71
C ILE A 49 2.59 -2.45 13.17
N LYS A 50 2.81 -1.14 13.12
CA LYS A 50 1.90 -0.14 12.56
C LYS A 50 2.56 0.47 11.34
N ALA A 51 1.87 0.40 10.21
CA ALA A 51 2.36 0.92 8.94
C ALA A 51 1.24 1.58 8.15
N PHE A 52 1.63 2.48 7.26
CA PHE A 52 0.75 3.02 6.23
C PHE A 52 0.99 2.32 4.91
N ILE A 53 -0.08 2.00 4.20
CA ILE A 53 -0.05 1.37 2.89
C ILE A 53 -1.11 2.03 1.98
N LEU A 54 -0.81 2.15 0.70
CA LEU A 54 -1.77 2.59 -0.31
C LEU A 54 -2.90 1.56 -0.47
N ALA A 55 -4.11 2.02 -0.75
CA ALA A 55 -5.24 1.12 -0.94
C ALA A 55 -5.03 0.16 -2.14
N ILE A 56 -4.40 0.61 -3.21
CA ILE A 56 -4.11 -0.23 -4.39
C ILE A 56 -3.16 -1.39 -4.05
N ASP A 57 -2.11 -1.10 -3.28
CA ASP A 57 -1.11 -2.09 -2.84
C ASP A 57 -1.60 -2.94 -1.65
N SER A 58 -2.72 -2.57 -1.03
CA SER A 58 -3.23 -3.28 0.16
C SER A 58 -3.91 -4.61 -0.13
N SER A 59 -4.23 -4.87 -1.40
CA SER A 59 -4.91 -6.09 -1.83
C SER A 59 -4.01 -7.32 -1.65
N GLY A 60 -4.56 -8.41 -1.10
CA GLY A 60 -3.82 -9.67 -0.90
C GLY A 60 -2.80 -9.69 0.25
N VAL A 61 -2.42 -8.54 0.81
CA VAL A 61 -1.36 -8.46 1.85
C VAL A 61 -1.75 -9.15 3.16
N ASP A 62 -3.03 -9.21 3.57
CA ASP A 62 -3.42 -10.00 4.77
C ASP A 62 -3.29 -11.50 4.53
N THR A 63 -3.71 -11.97 3.36
CA THR A 63 -3.63 -13.38 2.98
C THR A 63 -2.17 -13.82 2.87
N ASP A 64 -1.33 -12.98 2.27
CA ASP A 64 0.11 -13.24 2.17
C ASP A 64 0.76 -13.33 3.56
N LEU A 65 0.44 -12.41 4.48
CA LEU A 65 0.91 -12.48 5.87
C LEU A 65 0.61 -13.82 6.52
N ARG A 66 -0.65 -14.25 6.42
CA ARG A 66 -1.10 -15.48 7.04
C ARG A 66 -0.45 -16.69 6.41
N THR A 67 -0.25 -16.67 5.09
CA THR A 67 0.38 -17.78 4.37
C THR A 67 1.86 -17.87 4.72
N HIS A 68 2.57 -16.74 4.76
CA HIS A 68 3.97 -16.66 5.15
C HIS A 68 4.20 -17.12 6.59
N MET A 69 3.26 -16.80 7.50
CA MET A 69 3.36 -17.08 8.93
C MET A 69 2.58 -18.33 9.37
N GLN A 70 2.09 -19.16 8.44
CA GLN A 70 1.29 -20.36 8.74
C GLN A 70 0.12 -20.08 9.70
N GLY A 71 -0.55 -18.92 9.54
CA GLY A 71 -1.67 -18.48 10.37
C GLY A 71 -1.32 -17.92 11.74
N GLN A 72 -0.03 -17.84 12.11
CA GLN A 72 0.45 -17.30 13.40
C GLN A 72 0.46 -15.77 13.48
N ALA A 73 -0.03 -15.11 12.43
CA ALA A 73 -0.06 -13.66 12.33
C ALA A 73 -1.43 -13.17 11.90
N PHE A 74 -1.79 -12.02 12.43
CA PHE A 74 -3.05 -11.36 12.14
C PHE A 74 -2.78 -9.92 11.71
N SER A 75 -3.39 -9.48 10.60
CA SER A 75 -3.40 -8.07 10.25
C SER A 75 -4.81 -7.55 10.02
N TRP A 76 -4.94 -6.24 10.16
CA TRP A 76 -6.13 -5.52 9.77
C TRP A 76 -5.74 -4.15 9.25
N SER A 77 -6.55 -3.61 8.36
CA SER A 77 -6.37 -2.29 7.76
C SER A 77 -7.63 -1.46 7.90
N VAL A 78 -7.47 -0.19 8.22
CA VAL A 78 -8.55 0.78 8.36
C VAL A 78 -8.19 2.02 7.55
N PHE A 79 -9.18 2.65 6.91
CA PHE A 79 -9.00 3.91 6.20
C PHE A 79 -8.50 5.01 7.14
N TYR A 80 -7.47 5.77 6.71
CA TYR A 80 -6.89 6.84 7.51
C TYR A 80 -7.05 8.20 6.84
N HIS A 81 -6.49 8.38 5.64
CA HIS A 81 -6.52 9.67 4.94
C HIS A 81 -6.42 9.51 3.42
N LEU A 82 -6.63 10.62 2.71
CA LEU A 82 -6.35 10.76 1.29
C LEU A 82 -5.03 11.51 1.11
N GLN A 83 -4.18 11.03 0.20
CA GLN A 83 -2.92 11.69 -0.15
C GLN A 83 -2.88 11.92 -1.66
N ILE A 84 -2.19 12.98 -2.07
CA ILE A 84 -2.00 13.30 -3.49
C ILE A 84 -1.12 12.23 -4.16
N VAL A 85 -1.57 11.75 -5.31
CA VAL A 85 -0.79 10.82 -6.14
C VAL A 85 0.40 11.56 -6.73
N PRO A 86 1.62 10.99 -6.66
CA PRO A 86 2.76 11.56 -7.37
C PRO A 86 2.51 11.57 -8.90
N GLY A 87 2.84 12.69 -9.54
CA GLY A 87 2.66 12.86 -10.99
C GLY A 87 1.52 13.78 -11.40
N ASP A 88 1.48 14.11 -12.69
CA ASP A 88 0.41 14.91 -13.31
C ASP A 88 -0.57 14.00 -14.04
N PRO A 89 -1.87 14.00 -13.69
CA PRO A 89 -2.85 13.19 -14.39
C PRO A 89 -3.05 13.61 -15.86
N LEU A 90 -2.72 14.83 -16.27
CA LEU A 90 -2.99 15.32 -17.63
C LEU A 90 -1.79 15.23 -18.59
N ASP A 91 -0.70 14.61 -18.17
CA ASP A 91 0.52 14.51 -18.97
C ASP A 91 0.42 13.45 -20.08
N LYS A 92 0.13 13.91 -21.31
CA LYS A 92 0.02 13.06 -22.51
C LYS A 92 1.36 12.56 -23.04
N SER A 93 2.49 13.06 -22.53
CA SER A 93 3.81 12.61 -22.98
C SER A 93 4.19 11.24 -22.41
N VAL A 94 3.49 10.80 -21.36
CA VAL A 94 3.71 9.52 -20.68
C VAL A 94 3.03 8.39 -21.45
N ILE A 95 3.84 7.48 -21.99
CA ILE A 95 3.38 6.23 -22.59
C ILE A 95 3.17 5.20 -21.48
N ILE A 96 1.94 4.68 -21.35
CA ILE A 96 1.60 3.64 -20.36
C ILE A 96 1.64 2.29 -21.05
N TRP A 97 2.36 1.34 -20.44
CA TRP A 97 2.33 -0.05 -20.83
C TRP A 97 1.16 -0.77 -20.14
N PRO A 98 0.25 -1.45 -20.87
CA PRO A 98 -1.00 -1.95 -20.28
C PRO A 98 -0.83 -2.90 -19.09
N LEU A 99 0.18 -3.78 -19.13
CA LEU A 99 0.38 -4.87 -18.18
C LEU A 99 1.52 -4.62 -17.19
N GLU A 100 2.20 -3.48 -17.29
CA GLU A 100 3.34 -3.15 -16.43
C GLU A 100 2.94 -2.10 -15.39
N SER A 101 3.46 -2.26 -14.17
CA SER A 101 3.31 -1.26 -13.12
C SER A 101 4.15 -0.04 -13.46
N GLN A 102 3.56 1.16 -13.50
CA GLN A 102 4.31 2.35 -13.83
C GLN A 102 5.12 2.88 -12.65
N SER A 103 6.15 3.67 -12.95
CA SER A 103 6.95 4.34 -11.93
C SER A 103 6.14 5.43 -11.20
N ALA A 104 6.53 5.76 -9.97
CA ALA A 104 5.85 6.75 -9.13
C ALA A 104 5.45 8.07 -9.83
N PRO A 105 6.27 8.75 -10.65
CA PRO A 105 5.87 10.00 -11.30
C PRO A 105 4.83 9.84 -12.42
N GLN A 106 4.65 8.63 -12.95
CA GLN A 106 3.73 8.32 -14.05
C GLN A 106 2.40 7.73 -13.56
N LEU A 107 2.32 7.44 -12.25
CA LEU A 107 1.21 6.75 -11.61
C LEU A 107 -0.11 7.54 -11.68
N ALA A 108 -0.06 8.87 -11.53
CA ALA A 108 -1.25 9.71 -11.64
C ALA A 108 -1.92 9.63 -13.02
N HIS A 109 -1.15 9.55 -14.10
CA HIS A 109 -1.68 9.40 -15.46
C HIS A 109 -2.28 8.00 -15.66
N GLU A 110 -1.64 6.97 -15.09
CA GLU A 110 -2.12 5.59 -15.10
C GLU A 110 -3.51 5.44 -14.45
N PHE A 111 -3.68 6.01 -13.25
CA PHE A 111 -4.96 5.97 -12.54
C PHE A 111 -6.05 6.79 -13.20
N MET A 112 -5.71 7.76 -14.04
CA MET A 112 -6.70 8.45 -14.85
C MET A 112 -7.17 7.58 -16.02
N ILE A 113 -6.24 6.97 -16.77
CA ILE A 113 -6.58 6.30 -18.04
C ILE A 113 -7.18 4.90 -17.83
N LYS A 114 -6.59 4.07 -16.97
CA LYS A 114 -6.98 2.65 -16.84
C LYS A 114 -8.45 2.47 -16.41
N PRO A 115 -9.01 3.24 -15.45
CA PRO A 115 -10.41 3.11 -15.06
C PRO A 115 -11.39 3.62 -16.12
N CYS A 116 -10.98 4.58 -16.96
CA CYS A 116 -11.79 5.10 -18.05
C CYS A 116 -11.88 4.10 -19.21
N ALA A 117 -10.81 3.36 -19.49
CA ALA A 117 -10.78 2.35 -20.56
C ALA A 117 -11.66 1.11 -20.27
N GLY A 118 -11.83 0.73 -19.00
CA GLY A 118 -12.65 -0.42 -18.59
C GLY A 118 -14.16 -0.20 -18.51
N ARG A 119 -14.66 1.00 -18.86
CA ARG A 119 -16.10 1.34 -18.86
C ARG A 119 -16.71 1.52 -20.26
N ALA A 120 -15.96 1.20 -21.32
CA ALA A 120 -16.44 1.20 -22.70
C ALA A 120 -16.83 -0.20 -23.16
#